data_AF-A0A101CHR1-F1
#
_entry.id   AF-A0A101CHR1-F1
#
_cell.length_a   1.000
_cell.length_b   1.000
_cell.length_c   1.000
_cell.angle_alpha   90.00
_cell.angle_beta   90.00
_cell.angle_gamma   90.00
#
_symmetry.space_group_name_H-M   'P 1'
#
loop_
_entity.id
_entity.type
_entity.pdbx_description
1 polymer ?
#
loop_
_entity_poly.entity_id
_entity_poly.type
_entity_poly.pdbx_seq_one_letter_code
_entity_poly.pdbx_strand_id
1 'polypeptide(L)' 'MRIIKPKILGTLKIQMMMAGNYAVINGIKNPPNKLIIPCDNYEHGLEIIERLKNAKVGEVIYT' A
#
# COMPACT_ATOMS: atom_id res chain seq x y z
N MET A 1 8.22 8.00 3.26
CA MET A 1 8.67 6.86 2.43
C MET A 1 8.26 7.05 0.97
N ARG A 2 9.05 6.51 0.03
CA ARG A 2 8.77 6.57 -1.41
C ARG A 2 8.07 5.30 -1.87
N ILE A 3 6.88 5.43 -2.45
CA ILE A 3 6.06 4.31 -2.93
C ILE A 3 5.82 4.50 -4.43
N ILE A 4 5.98 3.45 -5.23
CA ILE A 4 5.66 3.49 -6.65
C ILE A 4 4.37 2.72 -6.88
N LYS A 5 3.39 3.37 -7.50
CA LYS A 5 2.11 2.74 -7.85
C LYS A 5 2.33 1.57 -8.81
N PRO A 6 2.03 0.31 -8.43
CA PRO A 6 2.19 -0.84 -9.32
C PRO A 6 1.16 -0.80 -10.45
N LYS A 7 1.45 -1.55 -11.53
CA LYS A 7 0.58 -1.68 -12.70
C LYS A 7 -0.78 -2.26 -12.35
N ILE A 8 -0.82 -3.24 -11.45
CA ILE A 8 -2.06 -3.89 -11.03
C ILE A 8 -2.21 -3.75 -9.51
N LEU A 9 -3.38 -3.28 -9.07
CA LEU A 9 -3.82 -3.40 -7.69
C LEU A 9 -4.85 -4.52 -7.60
N GLY A 10 -4.58 -5.50 -6.76
CA GLY A 10 -5.61 -6.43 -6.30
C GLY A 10 -6.38 -5.81 -5.15
N THR A 11 -6.87 -6.66 -4.25
CA THR A 11 -7.50 -6.19 -3.01
C THR A 11 -6.43 -5.58 -2.08
N LEU A 12 -6.53 -4.28 -1.84
CA LEU A 12 -5.73 -3.59 -0.81
C LEU A 12 -6.37 -3.83 0.55
N LYS A 13 -5.57 -4.25 1.53
CA LYS A 13 -6.01 -4.50 2.90
C LYS A 13 -5.05 -3.85 3.88
N ILE A 14 -5.57 -3.33 4.98
CA ILE A 14 -4.79 -2.89 6.13
C ILE A 14 -4.69 -4.09 7.07
N GLN A 15 -3.47 -4.49 7.44
CA GLN A 15 -3.24 -5.63 8.30
C GLN A 15 -2.28 -5.25 9.42
N MET A 16 -2.59 -5.70 10.64
CA MET A 16 -1.67 -5.62 11.77
C MET A 16 -0.59 -6.69 11.59
N MET A 17 0.66 -6.25 11.55
CA MET A 17 1.84 -7.09 11.38
C MET A 17 2.26 -7.66 12.74
N MET A 18 3.05 -8.74 12.71
CA MET A 18 3.51 -9.42 13.92
C MET A 18 4.27 -8.52 14.91
N ALA A 19 4.93 -7.47 14.40
CA ALA A 19 5.63 -6.47 15.19
C ALA A 19 4.71 -5.43 15.87
N GLY A 20 3.39 -5.55 15.73
CA GLY A 20 2.42 -4.60 16.28
C GLY A 20 2.10 -3.39 15.39
N ASN A 21 2.83 -3.20 14.30
CA ASN A 21 2.62 -2.10 13.34
C ASN A 21 1.55 -2.45 12.30
N TYR A 22 0.91 -1.44 11.71
CA TYR A 22 0.00 -1.65 10.57
C TYR A 22 0.76 -1.64 9.24
N ALA A 23 0.21 -2.31 8.25
CA ALA A 23 0.68 -2.22 6.87
C ALA A 23 -0.47 -2.32 5.88
N VAL A 24 -0.39 -1.54 4.81
CA VAL A 24 -1.22 -1.70 3.61
C VAL A 24 -0.57 -2.74 2.71
N ILE A 25 -1.31 -3.79 2.40
CA ILE A 25 -0.84 -4.94 1.62
C ILE A 25 -1.71 -5.07 0.36
N ASN A 26 -1.05 -5.24 -0.78
CA ASN A 26 -1.72 -5.69 -2.00
C ASN A 26 -1.87 -7.21 -1.96
N GLY A 27 -3.08 -7.71 -2.21
CA GLY A 27 -3.36 -9.15 -2.29
C GLY A 27 -2.57 -9.91 -3.36
N ILE A 28 -1.88 -9.20 -4.26
CA ILE A 28 -0.96 -9.79 -5.23
C ILE A 28 0.38 -10.08 -4.56
N LYS A 29 0.74 -11.36 -4.47
CA LYS A 29 1.96 -11.81 -3.78
C LYS A 29 3.23 -11.74 -4.64
N ASN A 30 3.09 -11.69 -5.96
CA ASN A 30 4.21 -11.78 -6.90
C ASN A 30 4.67 -10.40 -7.38
N PRO A 31 5.99 -10.16 -7.51
CA PRO A 31 6.50 -8.99 -8.21
C PRO A 31 6.05 -8.99 -9.68
N PRO A 32 5.93 -7.84 -10.36
CA PRO A 32 6.26 -6.48 -9.88
C PRO A 32 5.11 -5.78 -9.12
N ASN A 33 3.98 -6.46 -8.90
CA ASN A 33 2.77 -5.84 -8.31
C ASN A 33 2.66 -6.06 -6.79
N LYS A 34 3.52 -6.90 -6.22
CA LYS A 34 3.64 -7.08 -4.76
C LYS A 34 3.94 -5.74 -4.10
N LEU A 35 3.12 -5.36 -3.13
CA LEU A 35 3.22 -4.09 -2.42
C LEU A 35 2.90 -4.31 -0.94
N ILE A 36 3.80 -3.87 -0.07
CA ILE A 36 3.63 -3.85 1.38
C ILE A 36 4.15 -2.49 1.83
N ILE A 37 3.29 -1.68 2.42
CA ILE A 37 3.59 -0.32 2.86
C ILE A 37 3.30 -0.25 4.35
N PRO A 38 4.30 -0.02 5.21
CA PRO A 38 4.06 0.19 6.63
C PRO A 38 3.25 1.47 6.86
N CYS A 39 2.35 1.47 7.83
CA CYS A 39 1.59 2.64 8.25
C CYS A 39 1.46 2.68 9.78
N ASP A 40 1.37 3.89 10.33
CA ASP A 40 1.42 4.09 11.78
C ASP A 40 0.12 3.69 12.47
N ASN A 41 -1.01 3.93 11.80
CA ASN A 41 -2.34 3.61 12.29
C ASN A 41 -3.28 3.23 11.12
N TYR A 42 -4.51 2.84 11.47
CA TYR A 42 -5.50 2.40 10.49
C TYR A 42 -5.94 3.54 9.55
N GLU A 43 -6.09 4.77 10.05
CA GLU A 43 -6.51 5.93 9.25
C GLU A 43 -5.46 6.31 8.22
N HIS A 44 -4.18 6.32 8.62
CA HIS A 44 -3.04 6.49 7.72
C HIS A 44 -3.04 5.41 6.62
N GLY A 45 -3.36 4.17 6.99
CA GLY A 45 -3.54 3.08 6.02
C GLY A 45 -4.66 3.35 5.00
N LEU A 46 -5.80 3.91 5.43
CA LEU A 46 -6.90 4.28 4.55
C LEU A 46 -6.50 5.39 3.58
N GLU A 47 -5.81 6.41 4.06
CA GLU A 47 -5.30 7.50 3.24
C GLU A 47 -4.35 6.99 2.15
N ILE A 48 -3.41 6.11 2.51
CA ILE A 48 -2.51 5.47 1.55
C ILE A 48 -3.29 4.70 0.48
N ILE A 49 -4.33 3.95 0.87
CA ILE A 49 -5.18 3.20 -0.07
C ILE A 49 -5.88 4.16 -1.04
N GLU A 50 -6.41 5.27 -0.55
CA GLU A 50 -7.10 6.26 -1.38
C GLU A 50 -6.14 6.93 -2.37
N ARG A 51 -4.95 7.36 -1.89
CA ARG A 51 -3.89 7.90 -2.75
C ARG A 51 -3.47 6.89 -3.81
N LEU A 52 -3.31 5.61 -3.46
CA LEU A 52 -2.98 4.55 -4.42
C LEU A 52 -4.07 4.33 -5.47
N LYS A 53 -5.35 4.45 -5.11
CA LYS A 53 -6.45 4.29 -6.08
C LYS A 53 -6.51 5.44 -7.08
N ASN A 54 -6.18 6.65 -6.64
CA ASN A 54 -6.20 7.85 -7.48
C ASN A 54 -4.90 8.08 -8.26
N ALA A 55 -3.78 7.50 -7.83
CA ALA A 55 -2.50 7.63 -8.50
C ALA A 55 -2.43 6.86 -9.83
N LYS A 56 -1.72 7.44 -10.80
CA LYS A 56 -1.43 6.81 -12.09
C LYS A 56 -0.41 5.70 -11.92
N VAL A 57 -0.48 4.69 -12.80
CA VAL A 57 0.51 3.60 -12.81
C VAL A 57 1.92 4.18 -12.98
N GLY A 58 2.86 3.76 -12.13
CA GLY A 58 4.24 4.25 -12.12
C GLY A 58 4.44 5.59 -11.41
N GLU A 59 3.37 6.23 -10.94
CA GLU A 59 3.45 7.46 -10.16
C GLU A 59 4.10 7.20 -8.80
N VAL A 60 4.89 8.17 -8.35
CA VAL A 60 5.57 8.13 -7.07
C VAL A 60 4.72 8.85 -6.04
N ILE A 61 4.30 8.12 -5.01
CA ILE A 61 3.57 8.64 -3.86
C ILE A 61 4.55 8.79 -2.70
N TYR A 62 4.47 9.92 -2.00
CA TYR A 62 5.18 10.18 -0.76
C TYR A 62 4.19 10.15 0.41
N THR A 63 4.57 9.45 1.47
CA THR A 63 3.80 9.30 2.70
C THR A 63 4.74 9.27 3.89
#